data_AF-A0A2G2DGI8-F1
#
_entry.id   AF-A0A2G2DGI8-F1
#
_cell.length_a   1.000
_cell.length_b   1.000
_cell.length_c   1.000
_cell.angle_alpha   90.00
_cell.angle_beta   90.00
_cell.angle_gamma   90.00
#
_symmetry.space_group_name_H-M   'P 1'
#
loop_
_entity.id
_entity.type
_entity.pdbx_description
1 polymer ?
#
loop_
_entity_poly.entity_id
_entity_poly.type
_entity_poly.pdbx_seq_one_letter_code
_entity_poly.pdbx_strand_id
1 'polypeptide(L)'
;MKLMTVEGFHEVVKEQNVSFEHYSFVCPQCGTVQSAENLINAGLCEIFDQVQKYLAFSCVGRFTGASSPRKENDSEPCNWTFVEHIKVREKHPITVFAY
;
A
#
# COMPACT_ATOMS: atom_id res chain seq x y z
N MET A 1 -4.57 -1.05 -15.47
CA MET A 1 -5.41 -0.59 -14.34
C MET A 1 -6.85 -0.89 -14.67
N LYS A 2 -7.59 -1.56 -13.77
CA LYS A 2 -9.01 -1.88 -13.98
C LYS A 2 -9.85 -0.96 -13.08
N LEU A 3 -10.83 -0.27 -13.66
CA LEU A 3 -11.78 0.54 -12.90
C LEU A 3 -12.90 -0.37 -12.38
N MET A 4 -13.29 -0.21 -11.11
CA MET A 4 -14.41 -0.92 -10.49
C MET A 4 -15.08 -0.07 -9.40
N THR A 5 -16.29 -0.43 -9.00
CA THR A 5 -16.97 0.19 -7.85
C THR A 5 -16.44 -0.37 -6.53
N VAL A 6 -16.74 0.29 -5.42
CA VAL A 6 -16.34 -0.17 -4.07
C VAL A 6 -17.02 -1.50 -3.74
N GLU A 7 -18.27 -1.69 -4.17
CA GLU A 7 -19.00 -2.94 -4.00
C GLU A 7 -18.31 -4.08 -4.77
N GLY A 8 -17.97 -3.84 -6.04
CA GLY A 8 -17.24 -4.81 -6.86
C GLY A 8 -15.86 -5.13 -6.29
N PHE A 9 -15.19 -4.16 -5.66
CA PHE A 9 -13.95 -4.41 -4.92
C PHE A 9 -14.18 -5.35 -3.73
N HIS A 10 -15.20 -5.10 -2.92
CA HIS A 10 -15.52 -5.97 -1.79
C HIS A 10 -15.87 -7.40 -2.24
N GLU A 11 -16.56 -7.55 -3.37
CA GLU A 11 -16.86 -8.87 -3.95
C GLU A 11 -15.59 -9.61 -4.37
N VAL A 12 -14.72 -8.97 -5.16
CA VAL A 12 -13.44 -9.56 -5.60
C VAL A 12 -12.58 -9.96 -4.41
N VAL A 13 -12.46 -9.09 -3.42
CA VAL A 13 -11.68 -9.37 -2.21
C VAL A 13 -12.26 -10.53 -1.40
N LYS A 14 -13.60 -10.62 -1.30
CA LYS A 14 -14.28 -11.76 -0.66
C LYS A 14 -14.07 -13.06 -1.43
N GLU A 15 -14.12 -13.02 -2.77
CA GLU A 15 -13.90 -14.19 -3.63
C GLU A 15 -12.49 -14.77 -3.48
N GLN A 16 -11.50 -13.95 -3.16
CA GLN A 16 -10.12 -14.43 -2.90
C GLN A 16 -10.04 -15.29 -1.63
N ASN A 17 -11.00 -15.15 -0.70
CA ASN A 17 -11.10 -15.96 0.52
C ASN A 17 -9.78 -16.04 1.32
N VAL A 18 -9.03 -14.94 1.34
CA VAL A 18 -7.77 -14.79 2.09
C VAL A 18 -7.99 -13.97 3.36
N SER A 19 -7.25 -14.28 4.42
CA SER A 19 -7.25 -13.45 5.63
C SER A 19 -6.58 -12.11 5.34
N PHE A 20 -6.98 -11.08 6.09
CA PHE A 20 -6.47 -9.71 5.93
C PHE A 20 -4.94 -9.60 6.07
N GLU A 21 -4.32 -10.53 6.80
CA GLU A 21 -2.87 -10.62 7.01
C GLU A 21 -2.09 -10.89 5.72
N HIS A 22 -2.73 -11.57 4.76
CA HIS A 22 -2.12 -11.91 3.47
C HIS A 22 -2.42 -10.88 2.38
N TYR A 23 -3.09 -9.77 2.71
CA TYR A 23 -3.38 -8.74 1.72
C TYR A 23 -2.08 -8.08 1.27
N SER A 24 -2.01 -7.84 -0.04
CA SER A 24 -0.91 -7.13 -0.68
C SER A 24 -1.42 -5.83 -1.29
N PHE A 25 -0.62 -4.78 -1.15
CA PHE A 25 -0.94 -3.42 -1.60
C PHE A 25 0.18 -2.88 -2.46
N VAL A 26 -0.13 -1.93 -3.33
CA VAL A 26 0.85 -1.25 -4.18
C VAL A 26 1.15 0.13 -3.61
N CYS A 27 2.42 0.48 -3.47
CA CYS A 27 2.79 1.86 -3.19
C CYS A 27 2.43 2.74 -4.40
N PRO A 28 1.60 3.78 -4.23
CA PRO A 28 1.17 4.62 -5.35
C PRO A 28 2.31 5.44 -5.97
N GLN A 29 3.42 5.64 -5.25
CA GLN A 29 4.56 6.40 -5.78
C GLN A 29 5.58 5.54 -6.53
N CYS A 30 6.00 4.43 -5.93
CA CYS A 30 7.09 3.63 -6.49
C CYS A 30 6.65 2.31 -7.08
N GLY A 31 5.38 1.89 -6.94
CA GLY A 31 4.87 0.65 -7.50
C GLY A 31 5.23 -0.63 -6.75
N THR A 32 6.02 -0.54 -5.67
CA THR A 32 6.37 -1.71 -4.85
C THR A 32 5.11 -2.39 -4.32
N VAL A 33 5.01 -3.70 -4.56
CA VAL A 33 4.03 -4.58 -3.94
C VAL A 33 4.51 -4.94 -2.55
N GLN A 34 3.65 -4.79 -1.56
CA GLN A 34 3.99 -4.96 -0.16
C GLN A 34 2.83 -5.56 0.64
N SER A 35 3.15 -6.45 1.58
CA SER A 35 2.23 -7.09 2.52
C SER A 35 2.62 -6.79 3.97
N ALA A 36 1.83 -7.28 4.93
CA ALA A 36 2.18 -7.20 6.33
C ALA A 36 3.47 -7.95 6.67
N GLU A 37 3.70 -9.10 6.04
CA GLU A 37 4.96 -9.85 6.18
C GLU A 37 6.17 -9.02 5.72
N ASN A 38 6.05 -8.23 4.64
CA ASN A 38 7.15 -7.37 4.22
C ASN A 38 7.48 -6.30 5.26
N LEU A 39 6.48 -5.75 5.96
CA LEU A 39 6.68 -4.77 7.03
C LEU A 39 7.27 -5.40 8.29
N ILE A 40 6.84 -6.60 8.66
CA ILE A 40 7.40 -7.38 9.78
C ILE A 40 8.87 -7.71 9.47
N ASN A 41 9.16 -8.23 8.28
CA ASN A 41 10.51 -8.56 7.85
C ASN A 41 11.43 -7.33 7.69
N ALA A 42 10.86 -6.16 7.43
CA ALA A 42 11.59 -4.89 7.44
C ALA A 42 11.99 -4.42 8.86
N GLY A 43 11.68 -5.21 9.90
CA GLY A 43 12.05 -4.94 11.28
C GLY A 43 11.17 -3.89 11.95
N LEU A 44 9.97 -3.62 11.42
CA LEU A 44 9.11 -2.57 11.95
C LEU A 44 8.47 -2.97 13.27
N CYS A 45 7.91 -4.18 13.32
CA CYS A 45 7.20 -4.75 14.45
C CYS A 45 7.22 -6.28 14.38
N GLU A 46 6.92 -6.96 15.49
CA GLU A 46 6.95 -8.43 15.59
C GLU A 46 5.63 -9.11 15.21
N ILE A 47 4.50 -8.38 15.25
CA ILE A 47 3.16 -8.94 15.06
C ILE A 47 2.27 -8.08 14.15
N PHE A 48 1.25 -8.72 13.56
CA PHE A 48 0.32 -8.13 12.61
C PHE A 48 -0.37 -6.85 13.13
N ASP A 49 -0.93 -6.88 14.34
CA ASP A 49 -1.65 -5.75 14.95
C ASP A 49 -0.84 -4.45 14.96
N GLN A 50 0.48 -4.56 15.14
CA GLN A 50 1.36 -3.40 15.18
C GLN A 50 1.69 -2.86 13.79
N VAL A 51 1.73 -3.74 12.76
CA VAL A 51 1.99 -3.33 11.38
C VAL A 51 0.74 -2.86 10.64
N GLN A 52 -0.45 -3.25 11.09
CA GLN A 52 -1.72 -2.94 10.41
C GLN A 52 -1.89 -1.45 10.11
N LYS A 53 -1.52 -0.56 11.06
CA LYS A 53 -1.58 0.91 10.89
C LYS A 53 -0.68 1.46 9.77
N TYR A 54 0.28 0.68 9.28
CA TYR A 54 1.19 1.06 8.21
C TYR A 54 0.83 0.44 6.87
N LEU A 55 -0.04 -0.57 6.84
CA LEU A 55 -0.54 -1.19 5.61
C LEU A 55 -1.28 -0.15 4.78
N ALA A 56 -1.00 -0.13 3.47
CA ALA A 56 -1.50 0.86 2.52
C ALA A 56 -1.20 2.34 2.86
N PHE A 57 -0.51 2.63 3.96
CA PHE A 57 -0.20 3.98 4.44
C PHE A 57 1.27 4.35 4.26
N SER A 58 2.18 3.41 4.48
CA SER A 58 3.62 3.59 4.30
C SER A 58 4.18 2.59 3.30
N CYS A 59 5.17 3.01 2.53
CA CYS A 59 6.00 2.08 1.77
C CYS A 59 6.99 1.38 2.71
N VAL A 60 7.24 0.09 2.51
CA VAL A 60 8.23 -0.71 3.24
C VAL A 60 9.62 -0.07 3.21
N GLY A 61 9.94 0.64 2.12
CA GLY A 61 11.19 1.38 1.97
C GLY A 61 11.43 2.42 3.06
N ARG A 62 10.38 2.93 3.71
CA ARG A 62 10.49 3.84 4.87
C ARG A 62 11.26 3.21 6.03
N PHE A 63 11.18 1.90 6.17
CA PHE A 63 11.72 1.16 7.31
C PHE A 63 13.04 0.46 6.96
N THR A 64 13.35 0.31 5.67
CA THR A 64 14.60 -0.29 5.18
C THR A 64 15.66 0.73 4.77
N GLY A 65 15.42 2.02 4.99
CA GLY A 65 16.37 3.09 4.64
C GLY A 65 16.38 3.45 3.15
N ALA A 66 15.28 3.20 2.44
CA ALA A 66 15.16 3.51 1.02
C ALA A 66 15.18 5.04 0.74
N SER A 67 15.45 5.37 -0.52
CA SER A 67 15.50 6.75 -0.99
C SER A 67 14.12 7.40 -1.09
N SER A 68 14.11 8.72 -1.27
CA SER A 68 12.89 9.51 -1.45
C SER A 68 12.07 9.06 -2.67
N PRO A 69 10.74 9.32 -2.69
CA PRO A 69 9.87 8.92 -3.79
C PRO A 69 10.35 9.56 -5.10
N ARG A 70 10.35 8.78 -6.17
CA ARG A 70 10.80 9.19 -7.50
C ARG A 70 9.60 9.61 -8.35
N LYS A 71 9.86 10.32 -9.45
CA LYS A 71 8.79 10.75 -10.38
C LYS A 71 8.23 9.59 -11.18
N GLU A 72 9.10 8.69 -11.59
CA GLU A 72 8.75 7.49 -12.34
C GLU A 72 8.71 6.30 -11.40
N ASN A 73 7.77 5.41 -11.66
CA ASN A 73 7.64 4.15 -10.96
C ASN A 73 8.67 3.16 -11.54
N ASP A 74 9.57 2.71 -10.69
CA ASP A 74 10.61 1.72 -11.01
C ASP A 74 10.46 0.43 -10.19
N SER A 75 9.36 0.26 -9.44
CA SER A 75 9.08 -0.86 -8.53
C SER A 75 10.05 -1.00 -7.35
N GLU A 76 11.05 -0.14 -7.22
CA GLU A 76 12.01 -0.14 -6.13
C GLU A 76 11.42 0.55 -4.88
N PRO A 77 11.62 0.01 -3.66
CA PRO A 77 11.09 0.64 -2.45
C PRO A 77 11.50 2.11 -2.30
N CYS A 78 10.63 2.93 -1.71
CA CYS A 78 10.92 4.32 -1.37
C CYS A 78 10.47 4.65 0.05
N ASN A 79 10.88 5.79 0.60
CA ASN A 79 10.51 6.20 1.96
C ASN A 79 9.14 6.90 2.08
N TRP A 80 8.29 6.76 1.05
CA TRP A 80 6.97 7.38 1.00
C TRP A 80 6.10 6.95 2.19
N THR A 81 5.40 7.93 2.77
CA THR A 81 4.33 7.71 3.74
C THR A 81 3.24 8.73 3.47
N PHE A 82 2.00 8.38 3.76
CA PHE A 82 0.88 9.29 3.62
C PHE A 82 0.87 10.31 4.78
N VAL A 83 1.73 11.32 4.70
CA VAL A 83 1.66 12.52 5.55
C VAL A 83 0.70 13.54 4.92
N GLU A 84 -0.08 14.22 5.76
CA GLU A 84 -1.30 15.03 5.53
C GLU A 84 -1.28 16.14 4.44
N HIS A 85 -0.29 16.19 3.53
CA HIS A 85 -0.31 17.10 2.38
C HIS A 85 -1.24 16.58 1.28
N ILE A 86 -2.54 16.73 1.52
CA ILE A 86 -3.58 16.60 0.53
C ILE A 86 -3.41 17.76 -0.48
N LYS A 87 -2.88 17.48 -1.68
CA LYS A 87 -3.24 18.30 -2.84
C LYS A 87 -4.62 17.85 -3.28
N VAL A 88 -5.67 18.53 -2.79
CA VAL A 88 -7.01 18.41 -3.34
C VAL A 88 -6.95 19.00 -4.75
N ARG A 89 -6.92 18.14 -5.78
CA ARG A 89 -7.45 18.51 -7.09
C ARG A 89 -8.93 18.18 -7.06
N GLU A 90 -9.77 19.21 -7.14
CA GLU A 90 -11.20 19.05 -7.36
C GLU A 90 -11.41 18.07 -8.51
N LYS A 91 -12.16 16.99 -8.25
CA LYS A 91 -12.53 15.91 -9.18
C LYS A 91 -11.37 14.95 -9.49
N HIS A 92 -11.19 13.89 -8.71
CA HIS A 92 -10.92 12.54 -9.23
C HIS A 92 -11.27 11.48 -8.16
N PRO A 93 -11.85 10.33 -8.56
CA PRO A 93 -12.25 9.28 -7.64
C PRO A 93 -11.05 8.65 -6.92
N ILE A 94 -11.27 8.27 -5.65
CA ILE A 94 -10.30 7.58 -4.80
C ILE A 94 -9.93 6.26 -5.49
N THR A 95 -8.63 6.08 -5.79
CA THR A 95 -8.10 4.88 -6.46
C THR A 95 -7.43 3.99 -5.41
N VAL A 96 -7.96 2.79 -5.21
CA VAL A 96 -7.40 1.78 -4.29
C VAL A 96 -6.93 0.58 -5.11
N PHE A 97 -5.73 0.09 -4.82
CA PHE A 97 -5.11 -1.06 -5.50
C PHE A 97 -5.53 -2.36 -4.81
N ALA A 98 -6.21 -3.27 -5.51
CA ALA A 98 -6.26 -4.69 -5.18
C ALA A 98 -5.84 -5.50 -6.41
N TYR A 99 -4.97 -6.48 -6.19
CA TYR A 99 -4.56 -7.49 -7.18
C TYR A 99 -5.62 -8.58 -7.31
#